data_AF-A0A9X4PK89-F1
#
_entry.id   AF-A0A9X4PK89-F1
#
_cell.length_a   1.000
_cell.length_b   1.000
_cell.length_c   1.000
_cell.angle_alpha   90.00
_cell.angle_beta   90.00
_cell.angle_gamma   90.00
#
_symmetry.space_group_name_H-M   'P 1'
#
loop_
_entity.id
_entity.type
_entity.pdbx_description
1 polymer ?
#
loop_
_entity_poly.entity_id
_entity_poly.type
_entity_poly.pdbx_seq_one_letter_code
_entity_poly.pdbx_strand_id
1 'polypeptide(L)'
;MSSSTSEEKKNPIVTLKAQAKKFDFSKLRADKNNTGANSGHQTYLDIKRMNFVINKKSIDSALTTALIKGAEQNELEESWSEHCKYEKTPDRKTDQYKKKFEEFYNLGTKYTNLLSKEKAGNYRPFAKQVFIELFEYAGAEVPSDSILEELITSCNQLGYEGNLHFYVLIPAFAQNELLVRDLKKTINIGCNNPNNVKVRSDMILPILFQKSDGTLGEKVCDLSSSLEFTLESQDGKDGVTYKNSKLSLTVPERLKDYNIGDKSLFDIIKECFQKLCEKLGFFKIKIEHNLGDPMEVSSCVTSLDVDPLSNKYGVPGVKS
;
A
#
# COMPACT_ATOMS: atom_id res chain seq x y z
N MET A 1 25.98 -32.91 -32.84
CA MET A 1 24.63 -32.94 -32.23
C MET A 1 24.77 -32.53 -30.77
N SER A 2 24.60 -31.25 -30.47
CA SER A 2 24.53 -30.73 -29.11
C SER A 2 23.06 -30.58 -28.75
N SER A 3 22.58 -31.44 -27.86
CA SER A 3 21.24 -31.35 -27.29
C SER A 3 21.12 -30.08 -26.46
N SER A 4 20.42 -29.07 -27.00
CA SER A 4 19.89 -27.97 -26.21
C SER A 4 18.82 -28.53 -25.29
N THR A 5 19.15 -28.73 -24.02
CA THR A 5 18.17 -28.84 -22.95
C THR A 5 17.33 -27.58 -22.96
N SER A 6 16.10 -27.67 -23.49
CA SER A 6 15.12 -26.61 -23.29
C SER A 6 14.87 -26.53 -21.79
N GLU A 7 15.18 -25.39 -21.17
CA GLU A 7 14.59 -25.06 -19.87
C GLU A 7 13.07 -25.21 -20.04
N GLU A 8 12.48 -26.21 -19.38
CA GLU A 8 11.03 -26.30 -19.26
C GLU A 8 10.54 -24.95 -18.72
N LYS A 9 9.80 -24.20 -19.54
CA LYS A 9 9.09 -23.00 -19.09
C LYS A 9 8.18 -23.45 -17.93
N LYS A 10 8.63 -23.21 -16.70
CA LYS A 10 7.86 -23.52 -15.49
C LYS A 10 6.45 -22.96 -15.66
N ASN A 11 5.45 -23.81 -15.47
CA ASN A 11 4.04 -23.43 -15.59
C ASN A 11 3.79 -22.14 -14.77
N PRO A 12 3.38 -21.02 -15.41
CA PRO A 12 3.21 -19.75 -14.73
C PRO A 12 2.25 -19.81 -13.55
N ILE A 13 1.22 -20.67 -13.61
CA ILE A 13 0.29 -20.91 -12.51
C ILE A 13 1.02 -21.52 -11.29
N VAL A 14 1.95 -22.45 -11.53
CA VAL A 14 2.75 -23.07 -10.45
C VAL A 14 3.64 -22.02 -9.79
N THR A 15 4.27 -21.16 -10.60
CA THR A 15 5.11 -20.06 -10.10
C THR A 15 4.32 -19.05 -9.27
N LEU A 16 3.15 -18.62 -9.76
CA LEU A 16 2.27 -17.68 -9.03
C LEU A 16 1.77 -18.27 -7.71
N LYS A 17 1.34 -19.53 -7.71
CA LYS A 17 0.94 -20.25 -6.50
C LYS A 17 2.10 -20.37 -5.51
N ALA A 18 3.32 -20.61 -5.99
CA ALA A 18 4.50 -20.66 -5.15
C ALA A 18 4.86 -19.29 -4.55
N GLN A 19 4.72 -18.20 -5.31
CA GLN A 19 4.91 -16.84 -4.82
C GLN A 19 3.87 -16.47 -3.74
N ALA A 20 2.59 -16.74 -3.99
CA ALA A 20 1.53 -16.55 -2.99
C ALA A 20 1.80 -17.37 -1.71
N LYS A 21 2.26 -18.62 -1.84
CA LYS A 21 2.67 -19.45 -0.69
C LYS A 21 3.86 -18.90 0.08
N LYS A 22 4.77 -18.16 -0.56
CA LYS A 22 5.93 -17.53 0.11
C LYS A 22 5.58 -16.19 0.75
N PHE A 23 4.46 -15.57 0.38
CA PHE A 23 4.01 -14.31 0.98
C PHE A 23 3.58 -14.51 2.43
N ASP A 24 4.01 -13.64 3.35
CA ASP A 24 3.68 -13.69 4.77
C ASP A 24 3.30 -12.31 5.32
N PHE A 25 2.85 -12.25 6.57
CA PHE A 25 2.46 -11.02 7.23
C PHE A 25 3.57 -9.96 7.29
N SER A 26 4.84 -10.38 7.37
CA SER A 26 5.96 -9.44 7.41
C SER A 26 6.06 -8.64 6.13
N LYS A 27 5.58 -9.18 5.00
CA LYS A 27 5.52 -8.48 3.70
C LYS A 27 4.42 -7.43 3.61
N LEU A 28 3.48 -7.37 4.56
CA LEU A 28 2.51 -6.27 4.67
C LEU A 28 3.09 -5.02 5.35
N ARG A 29 4.31 -5.11 5.89
CA ARG A 29 5.03 -3.98 6.47
C ARG A 29 6.41 -3.84 5.84
N ALA A 30 7.07 -2.74 6.13
CA ALA A 30 8.48 -2.65 5.82
C ALA A 30 9.28 -3.68 6.62
N ASP A 31 10.23 -4.33 5.95
CA ASP A 31 11.18 -5.23 6.60
C ASP A 31 12.09 -4.43 7.56
N LYS A 32 12.48 -5.03 8.70
CA LYS A 32 13.41 -4.41 9.67
C LYS A 32 14.77 -4.05 9.07
N ASN A 33 15.16 -4.68 7.97
CA ASN A 33 16.38 -4.40 7.25
C ASN A 33 16.17 -3.42 6.08
N ASN A 34 14.94 -2.95 5.84
CA ASN A 34 14.66 -1.97 4.79
C ASN A 34 15.10 -0.58 5.22
N THR A 35 16.35 -0.23 4.89
CA THR A 35 16.97 1.05 5.23
C THR A 35 16.18 2.25 4.71
N GLY A 36 15.59 2.16 3.52
CA GLY A 36 14.77 3.23 2.93
C GLY A 36 13.48 3.50 3.71
N ALA A 37 12.79 2.45 4.14
CA ALA A 37 11.60 2.59 4.97
C ALA A 37 11.94 3.04 6.40
N ASN A 38 12.98 2.44 7.01
CA ASN A 38 13.34 2.72 8.40
C ASN A 38 13.97 4.11 8.59
N SER A 39 14.56 4.69 7.55
CA SER A 39 14.99 6.10 7.55
C SER A 39 13.86 7.10 7.25
N GLY A 40 12.65 6.64 6.93
CA GLY A 40 11.55 7.49 6.46
C GLY A 40 11.69 7.99 5.02
N HIS A 41 12.80 7.67 4.34
CA HIS A 41 13.06 8.11 2.98
C HIS A 41 11.99 7.60 2.01
N GLN A 42 11.59 6.32 2.11
CA GLN A 42 10.58 5.76 1.21
C GLN A 42 9.24 6.52 1.31
N THR A 43 8.82 6.86 2.53
CA THR A 43 7.60 7.64 2.76
C THR A 43 7.73 9.05 2.22
N TYR A 44 8.88 9.72 2.41
CA TYR A 44 9.14 11.03 1.80
C TYR A 44 9.02 11.01 0.27
N LEU A 45 9.52 9.96 -0.40
CA LEU A 45 9.41 9.83 -1.87
C LEU A 45 7.97 9.57 -2.33
N ASP A 46 7.23 8.78 -1.57
CA ASP A 46 5.94 8.24 -1.97
C ASP A 46 4.73 9.04 -1.49
N ILE A 47 4.85 9.87 -0.46
CA ILE A 47 3.73 10.63 0.10
C ILE A 47 3.10 11.57 -0.94
N LYS A 48 3.92 12.15 -1.83
CA LYS A 48 3.47 12.94 -3.00
C LYS A 48 2.80 12.13 -4.12
N ARG A 49 2.75 10.81 -3.99
CA ARG A 49 2.13 9.89 -4.96
C ARG A 49 0.88 9.22 -4.40
N MET A 50 0.43 9.62 -3.22
CA MET A 50 -0.72 9.06 -2.52
C MET A 50 -1.70 10.17 -2.16
N ASN A 51 -2.98 9.81 -2.07
CA ASN A 51 -3.99 10.67 -1.46
C ASN A 51 -4.23 10.25 -0.01
N PHE A 52 -4.72 11.18 0.79
CA PHE A 52 -5.08 10.94 2.18
C PHE A 52 -6.52 11.39 2.42
N VAL A 53 -7.21 10.66 3.28
CA VAL A 53 -8.50 11.06 3.84
C VAL A 53 -8.41 10.93 5.35
N ILE A 54 -8.24 12.03 6.06
CA ILE A 54 -8.12 12.02 7.52
C ILE A 54 -9.40 12.57 8.12
N ASN A 55 -10.08 11.81 8.98
CA ASN A 55 -11.38 12.17 9.56
C ASN A 55 -12.38 12.74 8.53
N LYS A 56 -12.45 12.10 7.34
CA LYS A 56 -13.28 12.48 6.17
C LYS A 56 -12.82 13.72 5.39
N LYS A 57 -11.76 14.41 5.81
CA LYS A 57 -11.16 15.53 5.06
C LYS A 57 -10.15 14.99 4.05
N SER A 58 -10.40 15.26 2.77
CA SER A 58 -9.53 14.83 1.67
C SER A 58 -8.32 15.74 1.53
N ILE A 59 -7.14 15.13 1.36
CA ILE A 59 -5.88 15.79 1.06
C ILE A 59 -5.28 15.03 -0.12
N ASP A 60 -5.24 15.65 -1.28
CA ASP A 60 -4.73 14.97 -2.46
C ASP A 60 -3.19 15.09 -2.58
N SER A 61 -2.66 14.32 -3.52
CA SER A 61 -1.23 14.27 -3.80
C SER A 61 -0.63 15.61 -4.21
N ALA A 62 -1.41 16.55 -4.75
CA ALA A 62 -0.90 17.86 -5.16
C ALA A 62 -0.63 18.74 -3.93
N LEU A 63 -1.47 18.68 -2.90
CA LEU A 63 -1.23 19.40 -1.64
C LEU A 63 0.00 18.86 -0.90
N THR A 64 0.16 17.53 -0.81
CA THR A 64 1.38 16.93 -0.22
C THR A 64 2.62 17.22 -1.06
N THR A 65 2.50 17.28 -2.39
CA THR A 65 3.57 17.73 -3.29
C THR A 65 3.96 19.18 -2.99
N ALA A 66 3.00 20.09 -2.85
CA ALA A 66 3.26 21.49 -2.56
C ALA A 66 4.07 21.66 -1.26
N LEU A 67 3.68 20.96 -0.20
CA LEU A 67 4.40 20.96 1.08
C LEU A 67 5.85 20.49 0.91
N ILE A 68 6.07 19.37 0.20
CA ILE A 68 7.43 18.89 -0.07
C ILE A 68 8.23 19.91 -0.89
N LYS A 69 7.66 20.45 -1.97
CA LYS A 69 8.32 21.43 -2.83
C LYS A 69 8.71 22.70 -2.07
N GLY A 70 7.89 23.13 -1.12
CA GLY A 70 8.21 24.24 -0.21
C GLY A 70 9.40 23.93 0.71
N ALA A 71 9.46 22.73 1.28
CA ALA A 71 10.58 22.29 2.11
C ALA A 71 11.88 22.10 1.31
N GLU A 72 11.77 21.72 0.03
CA GLU A 72 12.88 21.65 -0.93
C GLU A 72 13.31 23.03 -1.44
N GLN A 73 12.61 24.10 -1.06
CA GLN A 73 12.84 25.48 -1.50
C GLN A 73 12.77 25.66 -3.03
N ASN A 74 11.98 24.85 -3.73
CA ASN A 74 11.71 25.04 -5.15
C ASN A 74 10.85 26.28 -5.36
N GLU A 75 10.90 26.94 -6.51
CA GLU A 75 10.08 28.13 -6.76
C GLU A 75 8.58 27.78 -6.76
N LEU A 76 7.78 28.58 -6.04
CA LEU A 76 6.33 28.37 -5.92
C LEU A 76 5.64 28.40 -7.29
N GLU A 77 5.93 29.41 -8.10
CA GLU A 77 5.30 29.58 -9.41
C GLU A 77 5.71 28.49 -10.39
N GLU A 78 6.96 28.03 -10.35
CA GLU A 78 7.41 26.87 -11.12
C GLU A 78 6.66 25.60 -10.67
N SER A 79 6.56 25.37 -9.36
CA SER A 79 5.86 24.22 -8.79
C SER A 79 4.37 24.22 -9.15
N TRP A 80 3.73 25.40 -9.13
CA TRP A 80 2.33 25.56 -9.52
C TRP A 80 2.13 25.35 -11.03
N SER A 81 3.03 25.87 -11.86
CA SER A 81 3.01 25.66 -13.31
C SER A 81 3.19 24.17 -13.67
N GLU A 82 4.12 23.49 -13.00
CA GLU A 82 4.33 22.04 -13.13
C GLU A 82 3.05 21.26 -12.78
N HIS A 83 2.40 21.59 -11.66
CA HIS A 83 1.11 21.01 -11.27
C HIS A 83 0.04 21.23 -12.36
N CYS A 84 -0.14 22.47 -12.82
CA CYS A 84 -1.13 22.81 -13.84
C CYS A 84 -0.91 22.08 -15.17
N LYS A 85 0.34 21.79 -15.52
CA LYS A 85 0.70 21.07 -16.76
C LYS A 85 0.23 19.62 -16.75
N TYR A 86 0.36 18.92 -15.63
CA TYR A 86 0.07 17.48 -15.54
C TYR A 86 -1.30 17.14 -14.92
N GLU A 87 -1.89 18.07 -14.18
CA GLU A 87 -3.21 17.87 -13.61
C GLU A 87 -4.27 17.75 -14.72
N LYS A 88 -5.16 16.77 -14.59
CA LYS A 88 -6.23 16.48 -15.58
C LYS A 88 -7.57 17.04 -15.14
N THR A 89 -7.72 17.36 -13.86
CA THR A 89 -8.97 17.83 -13.23
C THR A 89 -9.04 19.35 -13.29
N PRO A 90 -10.00 19.96 -14.02
CA PRO A 90 -10.09 21.42 -14.15
C PRO A 90 -10.21 22.16 -12.81
N ASP A 91 -10.99 21.63 -11.86
CA ASP A 91 -11.21 22.26 -10.55
C ASP A 91 -9.92 22.45 -9.74
N ARG A 92 -8.90 21.64 -10.02
CA ARG A 92 -7.58 21.68 -9.38
C ARG A 92 -6.60 22.65 -10.05
N LYS A 93 -7.05 23.43 -11.03
CA LYS A 93 -6.28 24.50 -11.70
C LYS A 93 -6.86 25.89 -11.45
N THR A 94 -7.84 25.98 -10.55
CA THR A 94 -8.52 27.23 -10.21
C THR A 94 -7.68 28.08 -9.24
N ASP A 95 -7.92 29.40 -9.22
CA ASP A 95 -7.29 30.30 -8.25
C ASP A 95 -7.62 29.92 -6.80
N GLN A 96 -8.82 29.39 -6.56
CA GLN A 96 -9.21 28.89 -5.25
C GLN A 96 -8.35 27.69 -4.84
N TYR A 97 -8.03 26.80 -5.78
CA TYR A 97 -7.13 25.68 -5.53
C TYR A 97 -5.69 26.15 -5.36
N LYS A 98 -5.24 27.14 -6.16
CA LYS A 98 -3.91 27.75 -6.02
C LYS A 98 -3.67 28.25 -4.59
N LYS A 99 -4.64 28.93 -3.98
CA LYS A 99 -4.53 29.37 -2.57
C LYS A 99 -4.24 28.22 -1.60
N LYS A 100 -4.93 27.09 -1.73
CA LYS A 100 -4.68 25.90 -0.90
C LYS A 100 -3.31 25.29 -1.17
N PHE A 101 -2.90 25.27 -2.43
CA PHE A 101 -1.56 24.81 -2.83
C PHE A 101 -0.47 25.70 -2.20
N GLU A 102 -0.63 27.02 -2.26
CA GLU A 102 0.25 28.01 -1.65
C GLU A 102 0.31 27.87 -0.12
N GLU A 103 -0.82 27.61 0.55
CA GLU A 103 -0.87 27.33 2.00
C GLU A 103 0.03 26.13 2.35
N PHE A 104 -0.12 25.01 1.65
CA PHE A 104 0.72 23.82 1.88
C PHE A 104 2.18 24.07 1.55
N TYR A 105 2.47 24.76 0.45
CA TYR A 105 3.83 25.16 0.09
C TYR A 105 4.48 25.99 1.19
N ASN A 106 3.78 27.01 1.70
CA ASN A 106 4.27 27.89 2.77
C ASN A 106 4.40 27.18 4.12
N LEU A 107 3.64 26.11 4.37
CA LEU A 107 3.90 25.23 5.52
C LEU A 107 5.23 24.49 5.33
N GLY A 108 5.46 23.95 4.14
CA GLY A 108 6.70 23.25 3.78
C GLY A 108 7.97 24.06 4.02
N THR A 109 7.98 25.35 3.65
CA THR A 109 9.16 26.21 3.78
C THR A 109 9.66 26.34 5.24
N LYS A 110 8.74 26.23 6.21
CA LYS A 110 9.07 26.26 7.66
C LYS A 110 9.88 25.06 8.12
N TYR A 111 9.86 23.96 7.37
CA TYR A 111 10.45 22.67 7.75
C TYR A 111 11.66 22.29 6.91
N THR A 112 12.22 23.24 6.16
CA THR A 112 13.45 23.05 5.36
C THR A 112 14.60 22.48 6.21
N ASN A 113 14.72 22.91 7.46
CA ASN A 113 15.76 22.46 8.39
C ASN A 113 15.62 20.99 8.83
N LEU A 114 14.43 20.39 8.68
CA LEU A 114 14.18 18.99 9.01
C LEU A 114 14.49 18.05 7.84
N LEU A 115 14.63 18.58 6.62
CA LEU A 115 14.95 17.81 5.44
C LEU A 115 16.41 17.30 5.53
N SER A 116 16.60 16.01 5.28
CA SER A 116 17.94 15.42 5.23
C SER A 116 18.75 16.05 4.09
N LYS A 117 19.96 16.52 4.39
CA LYS A 117 20.93 17.00 3.39
C LYS A 117 21.62 15.86 2.64
N GLU A 118 21.57 14.65 3.20
CA GLU A 118 22.19 13.46 2.62
C GLU A 118 21.15 12.60 1.90
N LYS A 119 21.51 12.07 0.73
CA LYS A 119 20.66 11.17 -0.05
C LYS A 119 20.27 9.92 0.73
N ALA A 120 21.12 9.43 1.64
CA ALA A 120 20.84 8.28 2.51
C ALA A 120 20.59 8.68 3.97
N GLY A 121 20.33 9.96 4.25
CA GLY A 121 20.16 10.44 5.62
C GLY A 121 18.79 10.12 6.20
N ASN A 122 18.57 10.62 7.42
CA ASN A 122 17.36 10.36 8.19
C ASN A 122 16.25 11.36 7.83
N TYR A 123 15.23 10.90 7.11
CA TYR A 123 14.06 11.70 6.72
C TYR A 123 12.92 11.64 7.74
N ARG A 124 13.04 10.84 8.81
CA ARG A 124 11.97 10.67 9.82
C ARG A 124 11.52 11.99 10.45
N PRO A 125 12.40 12.93 10.84
CA PRO A 125 11.96 14.20 11.43
C PRO A 125 11.03 14.99 10.49
N PHE A 126 11.41 15.08 9.21
CA PHE A 126 10.57 15.73 8.20
C PHE A 126 9.27 14.97 7.97
N ALA A 127 9.33 13.65 7.74
CA ALA A 127 8.15 12.82 7.51
C ALA A 127 7.15 12.88 8.68
N LYS A 128 7.65 12.91 9.92
CA LYS A 128 6.84 13.10 11.13
C LYS A 128 6.09 14.43 11.08
N GLN A 129 6.78 15.52 10.77
CA GLN A 129 6.15 16.84 10.65
C GLN A 129 5.11 16.86 9.54
N VAL A 130 5.38 16.24 8.39
CA VAL A 130 4.37 16.14 7.32
C VAL A 130 3.10 15.47 7.83
N PHE A 131 3.19 14.33 8.52
CA PHE A 131 1.98 13.70 9.07
C PHE A 131 1.24 14.60 10.06
N ILE A 132 1.96 15.26 10.98
CA ILE A 132 1.36 16.20 11.93
C ILE A 132 0.53 17.26 11.20
N GLU A 133 1.11 17.91 10.18
CA GLU A 133 0.41 18.92 9.36
C GLU A 133 -0.84 18.34 8.67
N LEU A 134 -0.79 17.10 8.19
CA LEU A 134 -1.95 16.45 7.56
C LEU A 134 -3.08 16.23 8.58
N PHE A 135 -2.77 15.81 9.81
CA PHE A 135 -3.76 15.65 10.87
C PHE A 135 -4.34 16.99 11.31
N GLU A 136 -3.49 17.99 11.53
CA GLU A 136 -3.91 19.35 11.93
C GLU A 136 -4.76 20.01 10.85
N TYR A 137 -4.36 19.92 9.59
CA TYR A 137 -5.18 20.38 8.46
C TYR A 137 -6.54 19.71 8.45
N ALA A 138 -6.59 18.41 8.76
CA ALA A 138 -7.82 17.65 8.81
C ALA A 138 -8.73 18.01 10.01
N GLY A 139 -8.22 18.76 10.99
CA GLY A 139 -8.89 18.99 12.27
C GLY A 139 -9.00 17.71 13.12
N ALA A 140 -8.08 16.76 12.91
CA ALA A 140 -8.02 15.50 13.64
C ALA A 140 -7.03 15.59 14.79
N GLU A 141 -7.14 14.68 15.76
CA GLU A 141 -6.10 14.52 16.77
C GLU A 141 -4.81 14.00 16.12
N VAL A 142 -3.67 14.47 16.60
CA VAL A 142 -2.35 13.97 16.19
C VAL A 142 -2.10 12.64 16.92
N PRO A 143 -1.79 11.54 16.21
CA PRO A 143 -1.46 10.26 16.84
C PRO A 143 -0.26 10.35 17.78
N SER A 144 -0.14 9.40 18.70
CA SER A 144 1.05 9.27 19.53
C SER A 144 2.28 8.97 18.70
N ASP A 145 3.44 9.30 19.27
CA ASP A 145 4.73 9.13 18.60
C ASP A 145 4.93 7.73 18.04
N SER A 146 4.61 6.69 18.80
CA SER A 146 4.72 5.30 18.33
C SER A 146 3.90 5.04 17.06
N ILE A 147 2.68 5.60 16.97
CA ILE A 147 1.84 5.46 15.77
C ILE A 147 2.39 6.29 14.61
N LEU A 148 2.85 7.52 14.86
CA LEU A 148 3.51 8.32 13.83
C LEU A 148 4.75 7.60 13.27
N GLU A 149 5.57 6.98 14.12
CA GLU A 149 6.74 6.21 13.69
C GLU A 149 6.36 4.98 12.84
N GLU A 150 5.25 4.30 13.15
CA GLU A 150 4.72 3.21 12.31
C GLU A 150 4.22 3.74 10.96
N LEU A 151 3.49 4.87 10.93
CA LEU A 151 3.05 5.51 9.69
C LEU A 151 4.26 5.92 8.83
N ILE A 152 5.28 6.54 9.41
CA ILE A 152 6.51 6.93 8.69
C ILE A 152 7.21 5.72 8.07
N THR A 153 7.21 4.57 8.75
CA THR A 153 7.89 3.37 8.25
C THR A 153 7.07 2.64 7.18
N SER A 154 5.76 2.50 7.39
CA SER A 154 4.92 1.59 6.62
C SER A 154 3.94 2.27 5.65
N CYS A 155 3.60 3.55 5.84
CA CYS A 155 2.66 4.28 5.00
C CYS A 155 3.37 4.85 3.75
N ASN A 156 3.74 3.97 2.83
CA ASN A 156 4.31 4.28 1.51
C ASN A 156 3.63 3.46 0.40
N GLN A 157 4.03 3.61 -0.87
CA GLN A 157 3.32 2.93 -1.96
C GLN A 157 3.38 1.41 -1.85
N LEU A 158 4.54 0.86 -1.46
CA LEU A 158 4.76 -0.59 -1.35
C LEU A 158 4.36 -1.17 0.01
N GLY A 159 4.29 -0.33 1.05
CA GLY A 159 3.83 -0.73 2.38
C GLY A 159 2.35 -1.09 2.39
N TYR A 160 1.92 -1.78 3.44
CA TYR A 160 0.59 -2.39 3.54
C TYR A 160 0.38 -3.43 2.43
N GLU A 161 -0.69 -3.32 1.64
CA GLU A 161 -1.02 -4.25 0.56
C GLU A 161 -0.18 -4.04 -0.73
N GLY A 162 0.70 -3.05 -0.81
CA GLY A 162 1.48 -2.77 -2.03
C GLY A 162 2.36 -3.96 -2.49
N ASN A 163 3.02 -4.62 -1.54
CA ASN A 163 3.82 -5.82 -1.81
C ASN A 163 3.00 -7.00 -2.33
N LEU A 164 1.72 -7.13 -1.94
CA LEU A 164 0.84 -8.17 -2.47
C LEU A 164 0.73 -8.03 -3.98
N HIS A 165 0.49 -6.81 -4.45
CA HIS A 165 0.41 -6.53 -5.88
C HIS A 165 1.72 -6.82 -6.59
N PHE A 166 2.83 -6.33 -6.05
CA PHE A 166 4.12 -6.44 -6.70
C PHE A 166 4.62 -7.89 -6.83
N TYR A 167 4.48 -8.70 -5.77
CA TYR A 167 5.04 -10.05 -5.75
C TYR A 167 4.08 -11.13 -6.23
N VAL A 168 2.77 -10.88 -6.26
CA VAL A 168 1.77 -11.90 -6.60
C VAL A 168 0.99 -11.54 -7.86
N LEU A 169 0.49 -10.31 -7.99
CA LEU A 169 -0.45 -9.96 -9.06
C LEU A 169 0.24 -9.48 -10.34
N ILE A 170 1.26 -8.62 -10.23
CA ILE A 170 2.01 -8.11 -11.40
C ILE A 170 2.61 -9.24 -12.25
N PRO A 171 3.23 -10.29 -11.67
CA PRO A 171 3.74 -11.40 -12.46
C PRO A 171 2.65 -12.17 -13.22
N ALA A 172 1.40 -12.17 -12.73
CA ALA A 172 0.28 -12.83 -13.40
C ALA A 172 -0.18 -12.04 -14.63
N PHE A 173 -0.21 -10.71 -14.54
CA PHE A 173 -0.54 -9.82 -15.66
C PHE A 173 0.47 -9.93 -16.81
N ALA A 174 1.76 -9.98 -16.47
CA ALA A 174 2.83 -10.05 -17.48
C ALA A 174 2.74 -11.28 -18.40
N GLN A 175 2.03 -12.35 -18.00
CA GLN A 175 1.82 -13.54 -18.85
C GLN A 175 0.85 -13.30 -20.01
N ASN A 176 0.05 -12.24 -19.97
CA ASN A 176 -0.95 -11.90 -20.98
C ASN A 176 -0.66 -10.56 -21.66
N GLU A 177 0.61 -10.13 -21.69
CA GLU A 177 0.98 -8.80 -22.18
C GLU A 177 0.22 -7.69 -21.47
N LEU A 178 -0.17 -7.91 -20.21
CA LEU A 178 -0.84 -6.93 -19.37
C LEU A 178 0.17 -6.31 -18.42
N LEU A 179 0.04 -5.00 -18.23
CA LEU A 179 0.91 -4.22 -17.37
C LEU A 179 0.08 -3.34 -16.43
N VAL A 180 0.68 -3.02 -15.28
CA VAL A 180 0.10 -2.08 -14.31
C VAL A 180 0.89 -0.78 -14.37
N ARG A 181 0.20 0.35 -14.56
CA ARG A 181 0.76 1.70 -14.47
C ARG A 181 -0.17 2.60 -13.68
N ASP A 182 0.39 3.70 -13.20
CA ASP A 182 -0.35 4.78 -12.53
C ASP A 182 -1.24 4.27 -11.38
N LEU A 183 -0.65 3.39 -10.54
CA LEU A 183 -1.32 2.88 -9.35
C LEU A 183 -1.81 4.06 -8.50
N LYS A 184 -3.06 3.98 -8.04
CA LYS A 184 -3.66 5.01 -7.21
C LYS A 184 -3.82 4.46 -5.82
N LYS A 185 -3.16 5.08 -4.85
CA LYS A 185 -3.25 4.71 -3.45
C LYS A 185 -3.88 5.84 -2.65
N THR A 186 -4.87 5.50 -1.84
CA THR A 186 -5.54 6.42 -0.92
C THR A 186 -5.48 5.84 0.48
N ILE A 187 -4.93 6.59 1.43
CA ILE A 187 -4.85 6.19 2.83
C ILE A 187 -5.93 6.93 3.60
N ASN A 188 -6.89 6.19 4.13
CA ASN A 188 -7.93 6.71 4.99
C ASN A 188 -7.51 6.51 6.43
N ILE A 189 -7.53 7.57 7.23
CA ILE A 189 -7.13 7.54 8.63
C ILE A 189 -8.26 8.14 9.48
N GLY A 190 -8.79 7.35 10.40
CA GLY A 190 -9.66 7.83 11.47
C GLY A 190 -8.84 7.97 12.75
N CYS A 191 -8.68 9.20 13.24
CA CYS A 191 -7.97 9.49 14.48
C CYS A 191 -8.82 10.38 15.38
N ASN A 192 -9.45 9.76 16.38
CA ASN A 192 -10.20 10.43 17.45
C ASN A 192 -9.62 10.10 18.84
N ASN A 193 -8.51 9.36 18.86
CA ASN A 193 -7.75 9.00 20.04
C ASN A 193 -6.29 8.85 19.59
N PRO A 194 -5.32 9.53 20.21
CA PRO A 194 -3.94 9.50 19.73
C PRO A 194 -3.32 8.10 19.77
N ASN A 195 -3.82 7.24 20.65
CA ASN A 195 -3.32 5.88 20.85
C ASN A 195 -4.13 4.81 20.12
N ASN A 196 -5.18 5.19 19.39
CA ASN A 196 -6.02 4.25 18.64
C ASN A 196 -6.42 4.85 17.29
N VAL A 197 -5.77 4.39 16.23
CA VAL A 197 -5.92 4.94 14.89
C VAL A 197 -6.42 3.88 13.93
N LYS A 198 -7.58 4.12 13.33
CA LYS A 198 -8.12 3.25 12.28
C LYS A 198 -7.51 3.65 10.93
N VAL A 199 -6.91 2.69 10.23
CA VAL A 199 -6.29 2.90 8.92
C VAL A 199 -6.97 2.01 7.89
N ARG A 200 -7.29 2.56 6.72
CA ARG A 200 -7.69 1.81 5.53
C ARG A 200 -6.89 2.28 4.32
N SER A 201 -6.03 1.41 3.82
CA SER A 201 -5.28 1.61 2.58
C SER A 201 -6.09 1.05 1.42
N ASP A 202 -6.52 1.94 0.53
CA ASP A 202 -7.24 1.60 -0.70
C ASP A 202 -6.28 1.73 -1.88
N MET A 203 -6.22 0.71 -2.74
CA MET A 203 -5.39 0.71 -3.94
C MET A 203 -6.21 0.36 -5.18
N ILE A 204 -6.02 1.13 -6.24
CA ILE A 204 -6.55 0.85 -7.58
C ILE A 204 -5.36 0.64 -8.52
N LEU A 205 -5.42 -0.45 -9.27
CA LEU A 205 -4.44 -0.90 -10.23
C LEU A 205 -5.06 -0.85 -11.63
N PRO A 206 -4.81 0.22 -12.39
CA PRO A 206 -5.14 0.26 -13.80
C PRO A 206 -4.35 -0.82 -14.53
N ILE A 207 -5.06 -1.75 -15.17
CA ILE A 207 -4.48 -2.78 -16.02
C ILE A 207 -4.59 -2.31 -17.46
N LEU A 208 -3.46 -2.26 -18.17
CA LEU A 208 -3.38 -1.84 -19.55
C LEU A 208 -2.78 -2.96 -20.40
N PHE A 209 -3.11 -2.95 -21.69
CA PHE A 209 -2.39 -3.74 -22.66
C PHE A 209 -0.97 -3.20 -22.89
N GLN A 210 -0.02 -4.10 -23.05
CA GLN A 210 1.30 -3.81 -23.58
C GLN A 210 1.26 -4.04 -25.08
N LYS A 211 1.60 -3.02 -25.87
CA LYS A 211 1.77 -3.22 -27.31
C LYS A 211 3.08 -3.95 -27.57
N SER A 212 3.16 -4.62 -28.71
CA SER A 212 4.35 -5.35 -29.16
C SER A 212 5.59 -4.48 -29.37
N ASP A 213 5.42 -3.17 -29.57
CA ASP A 213 6.49 -2.17 -29.61
C ASP A 213 6.95 -1.69 -28.21
N GLY A 214 6.38 -2.27 -27.15
CA GLY A 214 6.67 -1.91 -25.75
C GLY A 214 5.91 -0.69 -25.25
N THR A 215 5.10 -0.03 -26.08
CA THR A 215 4.31 1.15 -25.69
C THR A 215 3.02 0.76 -24.96
N LEU A 216 2.43 1.75 -24.27
CA LEU A 216 1.20 1.57 -23.52
C LEU A 216 -0.01 1.50 -24.46
N GLY A 217 -0.77 0.42 -24.32
CA GLY A 217 -2.05 0.21 -24.98
C GLY A 217 -3.22 0.78 -24.18
N GLU A 218 -4.41 0.41 -24.61
CA GLU A 218 -5.65 0.83 -23.95
C GLU A 218 -5.78 0.19 -22.57
N LYS A 219 -6.51 0.90 -21.70
CA LYS A 219 -6.88 0.40 -20.39
C LYS A 219 -7.90 -0.74 -20.54
N VAL A 220 -7.59 -1.88 -19.94
CA VAL A 220 -8.45 -3.08 -19.90
C VAL A 220 -9.49 -2.93 -18.80
N CYS A 221 -9.05 -2.74 -17.57
CA CYS A 221 -9.91 -2.63 -16.39
C CYS A 221 -9.15 -2.03 -15.20
N ASP A 222 -9.85 -1.78 -14.10
CA ASP A 222 -9.26 -1.44 -12.81
C ASP A 222 -9.45 -2.61 -11.84
N LEU A 223 -8.36 -3.17 -11.34
CA LEU A 223 -8.41 -4.04 -10.17
C LEU A 223 -8.30 -3.17 -8.91
N SER A 224 -9.07 -3.46 -7.88
CA SER A 224 -8.98 -2.71 -6.62
C SER A 224 -8.81 -3.63 -5.41
N SER A 225 -8.12 -3.14 -4.40
CA SER A 225 -7.92 -3.84 -3.13
C SER A 225 -7.99 -2.86 -1.97
N SER A 226 -8.33 -3.36 -0.79
CA SER A 226 -8.23 -2.58 0.44
C SER A 226 -7.67 -3.40 1.60
N LEU A 227 -6.87 -2.77 2.44
CA LEU A 227 -6.43 -3.29 3.73
C LEU A 227 -6.87 -2.32 4.83
N GLU A 228 -7.81 -2.75 5.67
CA GLU A 228 -8.26 -2.03 6.86
C GLU A 228 -7.68 -2.67 8.12
N PHE A 229 -7.27 -1.87 9.09
CA PHE A 229 -6.81 -2.32 10.41
C PHE A 229 -6.88 -1.16 11.42
N THR A 230 -6.64 -1.48 12.69
CA THR A 230 -6.50 -0.51 13.78
C THR A 230 -5.10 -0.59 14.36
N LEU A 231 -4.42 0.55 14.45
CA LEU A 231 -3.16 0.72 15.17
C LEU A 231 -3.47 1.10 16.61
N GLU A 232 -2.89 0.37 17.55
CA GLU A 232 -3.01 0.67 18.98
C GLU A 232 -1.63 0.81 19.60
N SER A 233 -1.41 1.93 20.27
CA SER A 233 -0.24 2.19 21.11
C SER A 233 -0.62 2.00 22.58
N GLN A 234 0.28 1.43 23.38
CA GLN A 234 0.12 1.42 24.83
C GLN A 234 0.92 2.58 25.41
N ASP A 235 0.26 3.46 26.17
CA ASP A 235 0.92 4.58 26.84
C ASP A 235 2.14 4.08 27.64
N GLY A 236 3.32 4.62 27.29
CA GLY A 236 4.58 4.33 27.97
C GLY A 236 5.28 3.02 27.56
N LYS A 237 4.84 2.30 26.51
CA LYS A 237 5.58 1.16 25.95
C LYS A 237 5.96 1.37 24.50
N ASP A 238 7.14 0.88 24.14
CA ASP A 238 7.59 0.87 22.76
C ASP A 238 6.77 -0.14 21.93
N GLY A 239 6.11 0.37 20.89
CA GLY A 239 5.56 -0.44 19.81
C GLY A 239 4.08 -0.21 19.53
N VAL A 240 3.65 -0.69 18.36
CA VAL A 240 2.28 -0.57 17.87
C VAL A 240 1.72 -1.94 17.56
N THR A 241 0.54 -2.24 18.09
CA THR A 241 -0.20 -3.47 17.81
C THR A 241 -1.22 -3.23 16.71
N TYR A 242 -1.39 -4.22 15.83
CA TYR A 242 -2.39 -4.18 14.78
C TYR A 242 -3.57 -5.05 15.18
N LYS A 243 -4.78 -4.50 15.10
CA LYS A 243 -6.03 -5.17 15.44
C LYS A 243 -7.06 -5.04 14.30
N ASN A 244 -8.08 -5.88 14.33
CA ASN A 244 -9.28 -5.78 13.47
C ASN A 244 -8.97 -5.71 11.97
N SER A 245 -7.98 -6.48 11.53
CA SER A 245 -7.49 -6.43 10.16
C SER A 245 -8.47 -7.08 9.17
N LYS A 246 -8.71 -6.42 8.03
CA LYS A 246 -9.56 -6.90 6.93
C LYS A 246 -8.90 -6.60 5.59
N LEU A 247 -8.67 -7.64 4.79
CA LEU A 247 -8.14 -7.53 3.44
C LEU A 247 -9.26 -7.85 2.42
N SER A 248 -9.42 -7.01 1.40
CA SER A 248 -10.43 -7.19 0.34
C SER A 248 -9.80 -7.01 -1.04
N LEU A 249 -10.32 -7.71 -2.03
CA LEU A 249 -9.90 -7.64 -3.44
C LEU A 249 -11.13 -7.72 -4.34
N THR A 250 -11.24 -6.79 -5.28
CA THR A 250 -12.27 -6.73 -6.31
C THR A 250 -11.61 -7.01 -7.65
N VAL A 251 -11.97 -8.15 -8.25
CA VAL A 251 -11.36 -8.65 -9.49
C VAL A 251 -12.34 -8.42 -10.65
N PRO A 252 -11.96 -7.66 -11.70
CA PRO A 252 -12.84 -7.42 -12.84
C PRO A 252 -13.10 -8.68 -13.66
N GLU A 253 -14.35 -8.90 -14.07
CA GLU A 253 -14.74 -10.06 -14.85
C GLU A 253 -14.13 -10.10 -16.25
N ARG A 254 -13.78 -8.95 -16.82
CA ARG A 254 -13.06 -8.86 -18.10
C ARG A 254 -11.74 -9.65 -18.07
N LEU A 255 -11.18 -9.93 -16.89
CA LEU A 255 -10.01 -10.80 -16.75
C LEU A 255 -10.30 -12.29 -17.04
N LYS A 256 -11.57 -12.68 -17.25
CA LYS A 256 -11.94 -14.02 -17.74
C LYS A 256 -11.53 -14.24 -19.20
N ASP A 257 -11.41 -13.17 -19.97
CA ASP A 257 -11.07 -13.22 -21.40
C ASP A 257 -9.57 -13.51 -21.63
N TYR A 258 -8.78 -13.57 -20.56
CA TYR A 258 -7.33 -13.75 -20.58
C TYR A 258 -6.97 -15.09 -19.94
N ASN A 259 -6.38 -15.99 -20.71
CA ASN A 259 -6.09 -17.35 -20.26
C ASN A 259 -4.60 -17.57 -20.07
N ILE A 260 -4.23 -18.24 -18.98
CA ILE A 260 -2.89 -18.78 -18.76
C ILE A 260 -3.03 -20.30 -18.76
N GLY A 261 -2.71 -20.94 -19.88
CA GLY A 261 -2.99 -22.37 -20.06
C GLY A 261 -4.50 -22.63 -20.12
N ASP A 262 -5.00 -23.49 -19.23
CA ASP A 262 -6.39 -23.93 -19.16
C ASP A 262 -7.27 -23.08 -18.22
N LYS A 263 -6.68 -22.10 -17.52
CA LYS A 263 -7.39 -21.26 -16.54
C LYS A 263 -7.42 -19.80 -16.95
N SER A 264 -8.54 -19.15 -16.63
CA SER A 264 -8.66 -17.71 -16.76
C SER A 264 -7.82 -16.98 -15.71
N LEU A 265 -7.34 -15.79 -16.05
CA LEU A 265 -6.60 -14.91 -15.15
C LEU A 265 -7.45 -14.50 -13.95
N PHE A 266 -8.76 -14.30 -14.16
CA PHE A 266 -9.72 -14.09 -13.07
C PHE A 266 -9.68 -15.21 -12.03
N ASP A 267 -9.76 -16.48 -12.47
CA ASP A 267 -9.77 -17.64 -11.56
C ASP A 267 -8.42 -17.81 -10.86
N ILE A 268 -7.32 -17.58 -11.58
CA ILE A 268 -5.96 -17.65 -11.01
C ILE A 268 -5.78 -16.62 -9.89
N ILE A 269 -6.18 -15.36 -10.12
CA ILE A 269 -6.09 -14.29 -9.12
C ILE A 269 -6.96 -14.64 -7.91
N LYS A 270 -8.19 -15.10 -8.15
CA LYS A 270 -9.11 -15.52 -7.08
C LYS A 270 -8.52 -16.65 -6.23
N GLU A 271 -8.01 -17.72 -6.85
CA GLU A 271 -7.37 -18.84 -6.14
C GLU A 271 -6.13 -18.39 -5.35
N CYS A 272 -5.29 -17.53 -5.93
CA CYS A 272 -4.10 -17.01 -5.25
C CYS A 272 -4.47 -16.15 -4.04
N PHE A 273 -5.45 -15.26 -4.19
CA PHE A 273 -5.92 -14.39 -3.11
C PHE A 273 -6.59 -15.18 -1.99
N GLN A 274 -7.42 -16.17 -2.31
CA GLN A 274 -8.03 -17.03 -1.31
C GLN A 274 -6.98 -17.75 -0.46
N LYS A 275 -5.98 -18.38 -1.10
CA LYS A 275 -4.89 -19.07 -0.38
C LYS A 275 -4.07 -18.14 0.48
N LEU A 276 -3.88 -16.90 0.01
CA LEU A 276 -3.22 -15.87 0.79
C LEU A 276 -4.03 -15.53 2.03
N CYS A 277 -5.33 -15.27 1.88
CA CYS A 277 -6.23 -14.98 3.00
C CYS A 277 -6.25 -16.12 4.02
N GLU A 278 -6.39 -17.37 3.58
CA GLU A 278 -6.31 -18.57 4.43
C GLU A 278 -4.99 -18.63 5.21
N LYS A 279 -3.85 -18.43 4.52
CA LYS A 279 -2.53 -18.45 5.15
C LYS A 279 -2.35 -17.34 6.18
N LEU A 280 -2.88 -16.15 5.89
CA LEU A 280 -2.81 -14.99 6.78
C LEU A 280 -3.93 -15.01 7.84
N GLY A 281 -4.77 -16.05 7.90
CA GLY A 281 -5.87 -16.08 8.88
C GLY A 281 -6.93 -14.99 8.67
N PHE A 282 -7.07 -14.48 7.45
CA PHE A 282 -8.19 -13.62 7.04
C PHE A 282 -9.36 -14.51 6.61
N PHE A 283 -10.28 -14.79 7.54
CA PHE A 283 -11.38 -15.72 7.30
C PHE A 283 -12.66 -15.08 6.73
N LYS A 284 -12.72 -13.75 6.62
CA LYS A 284 -13.80 -13.03 5.93
C LYS A 284 -13.31 -12.53 4.57
N ILE A 285 -13.43 -13.38 3.56
CA ILE A 285 -13.12 -13.03 2.17
C ILE A 285 -14.37 -12.41 1.55
N LYS A 286 -14.31 -11.14 1.17
CA LYS A 286 -15.32 -10.51 0.30
C LYS A 286 -14.70 -10.31 -1.07
N ILE A 287 -15.15 -11.10 -2.04
CA ILE A 287 -14.83 -10.88 -3.46
C ILE A 287 -16.06 -10.21 -4.04
N GLU A 288 -15.97 -8.89 -4.23
CA GLU A 288 -17.01 -8.14 -4.93
C GLU A 288 -16.76 -8.26 -6.43
N HIS A 289 -17.83 -8.50 -7.18
CA HIS A 289 -17.84 -8.48 -8.64
C HIS A 289 -19.04 -7.65 -9.11
N ASN A 290 -18.98 -7.11 -10.32
CA ASN A 290 -20.01 -6.19 -10.83
C ASN A 290 -21.29 -6.90 -11.34
N LEU A 291 -21.62 -8.09 -10.83
CA LEU A 291 -22.81 -8.86 -11.24
C LEU A 291 -23.69 -9.20 -10.03
N GLY A 292 -24.50 -8.24 -9.56
CA GLY A 292 -25.54 -8.53 -8.58
C GLY A 292 -25.02 -9.01 -7.21
N ASP A 293 -25.84 -9.78 -6.50
CA ASP A 293 -25.59 -10.14 -5.10
C ASP A 293 -24.22 -10.84 -4.92
N PRO A 294 -23.45 -10.45 -3.88
CA PRO A 294 -22.16 -11.07 -3.60
C PRO A 294 -22.35 -12.56 -3.31
N MET A 295 -21.54 -13.43 -3.95
CA MET A 295 -21.50 -14.84 -3.57
C MET A 295 -21.06 -14.97 -2.11
N GLU A 296 -21.95 -15.43 -1.24
CA GLU A 296 -21.60 -15.94 0.08
C GLU A 296 -20.72 -17.20 -0.10
N VAL A 297 -19.44 -17.09 0.25
CA VAL A 297 -18.57 -18.26 0.38
C VAL A 297 -18.69 -18.75 1.82
N SER A 298 -19.12 -20.01 1.97
CA SER A 298 -19.49 -20.65 3.23
C SER A 298 -18.49 -20.41 4.36
N SER A 299 -18.99 -19.92 5.49
CA SER A 299 -18.28 -19.92 6.76
C SER A 299 -18.13 -21.36 7.27
N CYS A 300 -16.97 -21.98 7.10
CA CYS A 300 -16.62 -23.12 7.94
C CYS A 300 -16.06 -22.60 9.26
N VAL A 301 -16.89 -22.72 10.29
CA VAL A 301 -16.60 -22.49 11.70
C VAL A 301 -15.74 -23.64 12.22
N THR A 302 -14.63 -23.33 12.90
CA THR A 302 -14.45 -23.58 14.34
C THR A 302 -13.17 -22.91 14.81
N SER A 303 -13.32 -22.09 15.84
CA SER A 303 -12.25 -21.63 16.73
C SER A 303 -11.37 -22.80 17.15
N LEU A 304 -10.09 -22.76 16.79
CA LEU A 304 -9.07 -23.41 17.59
C LEU A 304 -8.33 -22.28 18.30
N ASP A 305 -8.61 -22.17 19.59
CA ASP A 305 -7.73 -21.50 20.55
C ASP A 305 -6.33 -22.10 20.37
N VAL A 306 -5.42 -21.32 19.80
CA VAL A 306 -4.00 -21.64 19.83
C VAL A 306 -3.40 -20.79 20.93
N ASP A 307 -3.21 -21.43 22.09
CA ASP A 307 -2.50 -20.90 23.24
C ASP A 307 -1.13 -20.35 22.81
N PRO A 308 -0.85 -19.05 23.02
CA PRO A 308 0.45 -18.48 22.70
C PRO A 308 1.34 -18.59 23.92
N LEU A 309 1.90 -19.78 24.23
CA LEU A 309 3.10 -19.97 25.08
C LEU A 309 3.42 -21.46 25.30
N SER A 310 4.24 -22.07 24.44
CA SER A 310 5.17 -23.12 24.90
C SER A 310 6.40 -23.22 23.99
N ASN A 311 7.24 -22.18 24.03
CA ASN A 311 8.66 -22.36 23.74
C ASN A 311 9.45 -21.84 24.95
N LYS A 312 9.72 -22.74 25.90
CA LYS A 312 10.79 -22.57 26.88
C LYS A 312 11.69 -23.79 26.82
N TYR A 313 12.89 -23.56 26.29
CA TYR A 313 14.04 -24.41 26.50
C TYR A 313 14.42 -24.44 28.00
N GLY A 314 14.81 -25.62 28.49
CA GLY A 314 15.37 -25.86 29.82
C GLY A 314 15.86 -27.30 29.97
N VAL A 315 17.12 -27.53 29.60
CA VAL A 315 17.97 -28.74 29.76
C VAL A 315 18.38 -28.91 31.26
N PRO A 316 19.08 -29.96 31.79
CA PRO A 316 19.14 -31.43 31.60
C PRO A 316 18.90 -32.27 32.90
N GLY A 317 18.67 -33.59 32.73
CA GLY A 317 19.27 -34.67 33.55
C GLY A 317 18.58 -35.15 34.85
N VAL A 318 18.30 -36.46 34.95
CA VAL A 318 18.90 -37.43 35.91
C VAL A 318 18.09 -38.76 35.97
N LYS A 319 18.83 -39.86 35.73
CA LYS A 319 18.69 -41.28 36.16
C LYS A 319 17.46 -42.12 35.78
N SER A 320 17.74 -43.19 35.04
CA SER A 320 18.04 -44.51 35.61
C SER A 320 19.15 -45.18 34.83
#